data_AF-A0A852MC05-F1
#
_entry.id   AF-A0A852MC05-F1
#
_cell.length_a   1.000
_cell.length_b   1.000
_cell.length_c   1.000
_cell.angle_alpha   90.00
_cell.angle_beta   90.00
_cell.angle_gamma   90.00
#
_symmetry.space_group_name_H-M   'P 1'
#
loop_
_entity.id
_entity.type
_entity.pdbx_description
1 polymer ?
#
loop_
_entity_poly.entity_id
_entity_poly.type
_entity_poly.pdbx_seq_one_letter_code
_entity_poly.pdbx_strand_id
1 'polypeptide(L)'
;PGESLHGYRICIQALLLDRPKIATTNLSKYLEVLRSQQNRPAKCLTVLWALGQAGTADLHEGLKVWLGVMLPVLGIKSLSPYAVSYLERLLMVHPNLTKGFGMIGPKDFFPLLDFAFMPNNSLPPSLQEQLRRLYPRLKVLAFGAKPEATLHTYFPSFLSRATPSCPSGMKKELLTSLSQCLSLDPLSFSVWRQLYTKHLSQSSLLLNHLLESWDSTSKKVQQSLQETVRSFKVTNEELVARGPGSTQDVASCDAACKELLCKMRGRGFPWPRLLLVLLVFAAGFLLHDVRTHGSFQASSSAHLLRSSGILLASQQAWQRVSHCCLEGYRWLERSLPAYGSQALSTLQPLLELLWVKGGEAAVAASQLCSSLLSWLRGSLPHVAEWLQSRLPEALLHFAECVRELLLFLVRSCLLPLLECMAAALEQGWKHWLESCNGESSWSCVREHLANVTYSTWIYLENTTVSVTNWALAVISGH
;
A
#
# COMPACT_ATOMS: atom_id res chain seq x y z
N PRO A 1 -38.45 -6.53 -50.20
CA PRO A 1 -39.17 -5.93 -49.05
C PRO A 1 -38.28 -5.85 -47.80
N GLY A 2 -37.47 -4.80 -47.68
CA GLY A 2 -36.47 -4.67 -46.60
C GLY A 2 -36.14 -3.24 -46.17
N GLU A 3 -36.77 -2.22 -46.75
CA GLU A 3 -36.33 -0.83 -46.62
C GLU A 3 -37.02 -0.03 -45.49
N SER A 4 -38.12 -0.50 -44.89
CA SER A 4 -38.86 0.27 -43.88
C SER A 4 -38.34 0.16 -42.44
N LEU A 5 -37.54 -0.86 -42.10
CA LEU A 5 -37.07 -1.09 -40.73
C LEU A 5 -36.03 -0.06 -40.26
N HIS A 6 -35.22 0.47 -41.18
CA HIS A 6 -34.22 1.48 -40.86
C HIS A 6 -34.87 2.82 -40.49
N GLY A 7 -35.95 3.19 -41.18
CA GLY A 7 -36.71 4.41 -40.88
C GLY A 7 -37.24 4.42 -39.44
N TYR A 8 -37.85 3.33 -38.98
CA TYR A 8 -38.32 3.22 -37.59
C TYR A 8 -37.17 3.32 -36.58
N ARG A 9 -36.02 2.70 -36.86
CA ARG A 9 -34.86 2.77 -35.97
C ARG A 9 -34.34 4.21 -35.84
N ILE A 10 -34.21 4.92 -36.95
CA ILE A 10 -33.79 6.33 -36.97
C ILE A 10 -34.80 7.18 -36.21
N CYS A 11 -36.09 6.98 -36.42
CA CYS A 11 -37.14 7.72 -35.70
C CYS A 11 -37.07 7.48 -34.18
N ILE A 12 -36.89 6.23 -33.74
CA ILE A 12 -36.76 5.89 -32.32
C ILE A 12 -35.52 6.56 -31.72
N GLN A 13 -34.38 6.52 -32.43
CA GLN A 13 -33.15 7.16 -31.98
C GLN A 13 -33.33 8.67 -31.86
N ALA A 14 -33.84 9.34 -32.89
CA ALA A 14 -34.08 10.78 -32.88
C ALA A 14 -35.05 11.18 -31.76
N LEU A 15 -36.15 10.43 -31.59
CA LEU A 15 -37.14 10.69 -30.55
C LEU A 15 -36.54 10.55 -29.15
N LEU A 16 -35.73 9.53 -28.90
CA LEU A 16 -35.15 9.30 -27.57
C LEU A 16 -33.91 10.14 -27.30
N LEU A 17 -33.27 10.68 -28.33
CA LEU A 17 -32.26 11.73 -28.19
C LEU A 17 -32.90 13.05 -27.71
N ASP A 18 -34.06 13.44 -28.24
CA ASP A 18 -34.76 14.67 -27.84
C ASP A 18 -35.57 14.49 -26.54
N ARG A 19 -36.25 13.35 -26.38
CA ARG A 19 -37.22 13.07 -25.29
C ARG A 19 -36.95 11.71 -24.62
N PRO A 20 -35.81 11.54 -23.91
CA PRO A 20 -35.43 10.24 -23.34
C PRO A 20 -36.43 9.70 -22.30
N LYS A 21 -37.14 10.59 -21.58
CA LYS A 21 -38.15 10.23 -20.58
C LYS A 21 -39.30 9.39 -21.13
N ILE A 22 -39.59 9.46 -22.44
CA ILE A 22 -40.67 8.66 -23.05
C ILE A 22 -40.43 7.18 -22.79
N ALA A 23 -39.19 6.70 -22.90
CA ALA A 23 -38.83 5.29 -22.69
C ALA A 23 -39.02 4.84 -21.23
N THR A 24 -38.94 5.74 -20.26
CA THR A 24 -38.94 5.41 -18.82
C THR A 24 -40.28 5.63 -18.13
N THR A 25 -41.26 6.22 -18.81
CA THR A 25 -42.62 6.43 -18.27
C THR A 25 -43.28 5.14 -17.79
N ASN A 26 -43.06 4.02 -18.49
CA ASN A 26 -43.75 2.75 -18.25
C ASN A 26 -42.82 1.52 -18.32
N LEU A 27 -41.73 1.52 -17.54
CA LEU A 27 -40.75 0.42 -17.54
C LEU A 27 -41.35 -0.94 -17.16
N SER A 28 -42.33 -0.97 -16.25
CA SER A 28 -43.03 -2.20 -15.84
C SER A 28 -43.69 -2.91 -17.01
N LYS A 29 -44.41 -2.17 -17.86
CA LYS A 29 -45.08 -2.70 -19.05
C LYS A 29 -44.10 -3.30 -20.05
N TYR A 30 -42.95 -2.64 -20.26
CA TYR A 30 -41.92 -3.19 -21.15
C TYR A 30 -41.30 -4.47 -20.60
N LEU A 31 -41.08 -4.53 -19.30
CA LEU A 31 -40.57 -5.73 -18.63
C LEU A 31 -41.58 -6.89 -18.68
N GLU A 32 -42.88 -6.63 -18.58
CA GLU A 32 -43.93 -7.64 -18.84
C GLU A 32 -43.89 -8.17 -20.27
N VAL A 33 -43.72 -7.29 -21.26
CA VAL A 33 -43.55 -7.69 -22.67
C VAL A 33 -42.33 -8.59 -22.83
N LEU A 34 -41.20 -8.25 -22.22
CA LEU A 34 -39.99 -9.08 -22.26
C LEU A 34 -40.21 -10.47 -21.65
N ARG A 35 -40.89 -10.54 -20.49
CA ARG A 35 -41.25 -11.80 -19.84
C ARG A 35 -42.17 -12.65 -20.73
N SER A 36 -43.17 -12.04 -21.38
CA SER A 36 -44.09 -12.75 -22.27
C SER A 36 -43.43 -13.26 -23.57
N GLN A 37 -42.37 -12.59 -24.03
CA GLN A 37 -41.67 -12.90 -25.28
C GLN A 37 -40.30 -13.55 -25.05
N GLN A 38 -40.04 -14.11 -23.86
CA GLN A 38 -38.73 -14.66 -23.49
C GLN A 38 -38.23 -15.76 -24.45
N ASN A 39 -39.16 -16.53 -25.03
CA ASN A 39 -38.87 -17.56 -26.04
C ASN A 39 -38.50 -17.00 -27.42
N ARG A 40 -38.56 -15.68 -27.64
CA ARG A 40 -38.26 -14.99 -28.90
C ARG A 40 -37.17 -13.94 -28.68
N PRO A 41 -35.88 -14.34 -28.57
CA PRO A 41 -34.79 -13.45 -28.17
C PRO A 41 -34.62 -12.24 -29.10
N ALA A 42 -34.81 -12.40 -30.42
CA ALA A 42 -34.72 -11.28 -31.37
C ALA A 42 -35.72 -10.14 -31.08
N LYS A 43 -36.96 -10.47 -30.66
CA LYS A 43 -37.96 -9.48 -30.28
C LYS A 43 -37.56 -8.77 -28.98
N CYS A 44 -37.11 -9.54 -27.99
CA CYS A 44 -36.63 -8.99 -26.72
C CYS A 44 -35.44 -8.04 -26.93
N LEU A 45 -34.45 -8.45 -27.73
CA LEU A 45 -33.30 -7.63 -28.09
C LEU A 45 -33.71 -6.35 -28.83
N THR A 46 -34.76 -6.37 -29.64
CA THR A 46 -35.28 -5.16 -30.30
C THR A 46 -35.91 -4.18 -29.29
N VAL A 47 -36.58 -4.70 -28.25
CA VAL A 47 -37.14 -3.88 -27.17
C VAL A 47 -36.01 -3.28 -26.31
N LEU A 48 -35.03 -4.10 -25.90
CA LEU A 48 -33.85 -3.63 -25.15
C LEU A 48 -33.03 -2.62 -25.97
N TRP A 49 -32.84 -2.93 -27.26
CA TRP A 49 -32.75 -2.05 -28.41
C TRP A 49 -33.14 -0.59 -28.20
N ALA A 50 -34.46 -0.43 -28.36
CA ALA A 50 -35.17 0.83 -28.43
C ALA A 50 -35.09 1.56 -27.09
N LEU A 51 -35.36 0.88 -25.97
CA LEU A 51 -35.32 1.50 -24.65
C LEU A 51 -33.93 2.00 -24.29
N GLY A 52 -32.88 1.26 -24.68
CA GLY A 52 -31.50 1.64 -24.42
C GLY A 52 -31.14 3.01 -25.01
N GLN A 53 -31.78 3.45 -26.10
CA GLN A 53 -31.45 4.73 -26.73
C GLN A 53 -31.65 5.92 -25.78
N ALA A 54 -32.54 5.83 -24.78
CA ALA A 54 -32.74 6.88 -23.79
C ALA A 54 -31.46 7.23 -23.00
N GLY A 55 -30.56 6.25 -22.82
CA GLY A 55 -29.29 6.44 -22.13
C GLY A 55 -28.20 7.13 -22.96
N THR A 56 -28.43 7.38 -24.25
CA THR A 56 -27.41 8.02 -25.10
C THR A 56 -27.23 9.49 -24.73
N ALA A 57 -28.33 10.24 -24.53
CA ALA A 57 -28.30 11.65 -24.14
C ALA A 57 -28.33 11.87 -22.61
N ASP A 58 -28.95 10.96 -21.85
CA ASP A 58 -29.20 11.14 -20.42
C ASP A 58 -28.83 9.90 -19.60
N LEU A 59 -27.77 10.02 -18.78
CA LEU A 59 -27.33 8.97 -17.86
C LEU A 59 -28.45 8.52 -16.91
N HIS A 60 -29.25 9.45 -16.39
CA HIS A 60 -30.28 9.14 -15.41
C HIS A 60 -31.37 8.26 -16.02
N GLU A 61 -31.84 8.61 -17.22
CA GLU A 61 -32.84 7.80 -17.91
C GLU A 61 -32.25 6.47 -18.41
N GLY A 62 -30.99 6.44 -18.84
CA GLY A 62 -30.29 5.20 -19.16
C GLY A 62 -30.16 4.25 -17.98
N LEU A 63 -29.82 4.76 -16.80
CA LEU A 63 -29.74 3.97 -15.56
C LEU A 63 -31.11 3.45 -15.13
N LYS A 64 -32.19 4.24 -15.28
CA LYS A 64 -33.57 3.77 -15.05
C LYS A 64 -33.92 2.59 -15.95
N VAL A 65 -33.64 2.70 -17.25
CA VAL A 65 -33.88 1.60 -18.20
C VAL A 65 -33.06 0.38 -17.79
N TRP A 66 -31.79 0.56 -17.46
CA TRP A 66 -30.94 -0.56 -17.10
C TRP A 66 -31.40 -1.26 -15.82
N LEU A 67 -31.63 -0.52 -14.73
CA LEU A 67 -32.11 -1.05 -13.45
C LEU A 67 -33.50 -1.66 -13.55
N GLY A 68 -34.42 -0.99 -14.25
CA GLY A 68 -35.83 -1.39 -14.33
C GLY A 68 -36.12 -2.50 -15.34
N VAL A 69 -35.27 -2.68 -16.35
CA VAL A 69 -35.56 -3.60 -17.48
C VAL A 69 -34.42 -4.57 -17.75
N MET A 70 -33.16 -4.11 -17.76
CA MET A 70 -32.02 -4.94 -18.16
C MET A 70 -31.44 -5.79 -17.01
N LEU A 71 -31.38 -5.25 -15.80
CA LEU A 71 -30.94 -5.97 -14.61
C LEU A 71 -31.83 -7.19 -14.30
N PRO A 72 -33.17 -7.11 -14.35
CA PRO A 72 -34.04 -8.28 -14.13
C PRO A 72 -33.86 -9.42 -15.14
N VAL A 73 -33.39 -9.11 -16.36
CA VAL A 73 -33.14 -10.10 -17.42
C VAL A 73 -31.68 -10.54 -17.51
N LEU A 74 -30.83 -10.08 -16.59
CA LEU A 74 -29.39 -10.37 -16.59
C LEU A 74 -29.09 -11.87 -16.45
N GLY A 75 -30.01 -12.64 -15.83
CA GLY A 75 -29.91 -14.10 -15.75
C GLY A 75 -30.37 -14.86 -17.00
N ILE A 76 -30.86 -14.19 -18.04
CA ILE A 76 -31.33 -14.81 -19.27
C ILE A 76 -30.18 -14.82 -20.28
N LYS A 77 -29.59 -15.99 -20.55
CA LYS A 77 -28.38 -16.16 -21.38
C LYS A 77 -28.45 -15.48 -22.76
N SER A 78 -29.63 -15.43 -23.38
CA SER A 78 -29.82 -14.82 -24.71
C SER A 78 -29.90 -13.29 -24.68
N LEU A 79 -30.15 -12.68 -23.51
CA LEU A 79 -30.32 -11.23 -23.33
C LEU A 79 -29.18 -10.59 -22.54
N SER A 80 -28.53 -11.37 -21.67
CA SER A 80 -27.48 -10.89 -20.79
C SER A 80 -26.27 -10.25 -21.50
N PRO A 81 -25.82 -10.70 -22.70
CA PRO A 81 -24.74 -10.00 -23.40
C PRO A 81 -25.10 -8.56 -23.72
N TYR A 82 -26.33 -8.33 -24.21
CA TYR A 82 -26.79 -6.98 -24.54
C TYR A 82 -26.91 -6.10 -23.29
N ALA A 83 -27.44 -6.65 -22.19
CA ALA A 83 -27.60 -5.91 -20.93
C ALA A 83 -26.25 -5.43 -20.36
N VAL A 84 -25.20 -6.27 -20.42
CA VAL A 84 -23.85 -5.91 -19.94
C VAL A 84 -23.18 -4.92 -20.90
N SER A 85 -23.21 -5.17 -22.21
CA SER A 85 -22.63 -4.26 -23.20
C SER A 85 -23.32 -2.89 -23.23
N TYR A 86 -24.63 -2.85 -22.96
CA TYR A 86 -25.35 -1.59 -22.81
C TYR A 86 -24.84 -0.80 -21.63
N LEU A 87 -24.67 -1.43 -20.47
CA LEU A 87 -24.15 -0.76 -19.27
C LEU A 87 -22.74 -0.21 -19.52
N GLU A 88 -21.88 -1.02 -20.13
CA GLU A 88 -20.52 -0.60 -20.50
C GLU A 88 -20.56 0.67 -21.38
N ARG A 89 -21.38 0.65 -22.43
CA ARG A 89 -21.56 1.81 -23.31
C ARG A 89 -22.13 3.02 -22.57
N LEU A 90 -23.14 2.83 -21.73
CA LEU A 90 -23.77 3.90 -20.95
C LEU A 90 -22.73 4.60 -20.08
N LEU A 91 -21.92 3.83 -19.35
CA LEU A 91 -20.86 4.37 -18.51
C LEU A 91 -19.74 5.00 -19.35
N MET A 92 -19.42 4.47 -20.53
CA MET A 92 -18.43 5.05 -21.43
C MET A 92 -18.87 6.41 -21.98
N VAL A 93 -20.12 6.53 -22.43
CA VAL A 93 -20.68 7.78 -22.97
C VAL A 93 -20.81 8.86 -21.88
N HIS A 94 -21.09 8.44 -20.65
CA HIS A 94 -21.24 9.35 -19.51
C HIS A 94 -20.09 9.17 -18.50
N PRO A 95 -18.93 9.82 -18.73
CA PRO A 95 -17.80 9.74 -17.79
C PRO A 95 -18.16 10.37 -16.43
N ASN A 96 -18.92 11.46 -16.43
CA ASN A 96 -19.39 12.12 -15.21
C ASN A 96 -20.66 11.42 -14.66
N LEU A 97 -20.49 10.73 -13.54
CA LEU A 97 -21.52 9.91 -12.91
C LEU A 97 -22.48 10.68 -11.98
N THR A 98 -22.25 11.97 -11.76
CA THR A 98 -23.01 12.78 -10.78
C THR A 98 -24.52 12.75 -11.00
N LYS A 99 -24.98 12.77 -12.26
CA LYS A 99 -26.41 12.68 -12.62
C LYS A 99 -27.06 11.35 -12.25
N GLY A 100 -26.27 10.32 -12.00
CA GLY A 100 -26.73 8.99 -11.59
C GLY A 100 -26.67 8.73 -10.09
N PHE A 101 -26.19 9.70 -9.29
CA PHE A 101 -26.07 9.52 -7.83
C PHE A 101 -27.44 9.38 -7.17
N GLY A 102 -27.53 8.42 -6.24
CA GLY A 102 -28.78 8.10 -5.53
C GLY A 102 -29.75 7.21 -6.31
N MET A 103 -29.41 6.83 -7.55
CA MET A 103 -30.25 5.93 -8.35
C MET A 103 -30.09 4.46 -7.97
N ILE A 104 -28.87 4.04 -7.60
CA ILE A 104 -28.57 2.65 -7.25
C ILE A 104 -28.61 2.51 -5.73
N GLY A 105 -29.78 2.17 -5.18
CA GLY A 105 -29.92 1.89 -3.75
C GLY A 105 -29.36 0.51 -3.36
N PRO A 106 -29.30 0.19 -2.06
CA PRO A 106 -28.87 -1.13 -1.58
C PRO A 106 -29.60 -2.29 -2.27
N LYS A 107 -30.93 -2.16 -2.45
CA LYS A 107 -31.79 -3.19 -3.08
C LYS A 107 -31.33 -3.58 -4.50
N ASP A 108 -30.78 -2.63 -5.24
CA ASP A 108 -30.35 -2.81 -6.62
C ASP A 108 -28.85 -3.13 -6.68
N PHE A 109 -28.06 -2.56 -5.76
CA PHE A 109 -26.62 -2.74 -5.69
C PHE A 109 -26.18 -4.17 -5.32
N PHE A 110 -26.82 -4.79 -4.33
CA PHE A 110 -26.39 -6.11 -3.87
C PHE A 110 -26.62 -7.24 -4.89
N PRO A 111 -27.73 -7.29 -5.64
CA PRO A 111 -27.84 -8.19 -6.79
C PRO A 111 -26.69 -8.05 -7.78
N LEU A 112 -26.20 -6.82 -8.03
CA LEU A 112 -25.05 -6.58 -8.92
C LEU A 112 -23.75 -7.13 -8.36
N LEU A 113 -23.54 -6.96 -7.05
CA LEU A 113 -22.42 -7.55 -6.35
C LEU A 113 -22.46 -9.08 -6.46
N ASP A 114 -23.63 -9.68 -6.23
CA ASP A 114 -23.83 -11.12 -6.29
C ASP A 114 -23.58 -11.64 -7.74
N PHE A 115 -24.08 -10.95 -8.77
CA PHE A 115 -23.78 -11.28 -10.17
C PHE A 115 -22.30 -11.12 -10.54
N ALA A 116 -21.61 -10.11 -10.03
CA ALA A 116 -20.21 -9.87 -10.33
C ALA A 116 -19.28 -10.89 -9.66
N PHE A 117 -19.55 -11.28 -8.42
CA PHE A 117 -18.56 -12.01 -7.61
C PHE A 117 -18.95 -13.44 -7.23
N MET A 118 -20.24 -13.82 -7.21
CA MET A 118 -20.62 -15.19 -6.87
C MET A 118 -20.37 -16.16 -8.03
N PRO A 119 -19.71 -17.31 -7.79
CA PRO A 119 -19.55 -18.36 -8.78
C PRO A 119 -20.91 -19.01 -9.09
N ASN A 120 -20.98 -19.70 -10.23
CA ASN A 120 -22.13 -20.52 -10.64
C ASN A 120 -23.46 -19.76 -10.71
N ASN A 121 -23.42 -18.45 -10.94
CA ASN A 121 -24.62 -17.69 -11.26
C ASN A 121 -25.01 -17.90 -12.75
N SER A 122 -26.11 -17.27 -13.16
CA SER A 122 -26.66 -17.43 -14.52
C SER A 122 -25.87 -16.68 -15.60
N LEU A 123 -24.88 -15.86 -15.24
CA LEU A 123 -24.00 -15.19 -16.21
C LEU A 123 -22.86 -16.11 -16.67
N PRO A 124 -22.56 -16.14 -17.98
CA PRO A 124 -21.32 -16.73 -18.49
C PRO A 124 -20.08 -16.08 -17.85
N PRO A 125 -18.97 -16.83 -17.63
CA PRO A 125 -17.76 -16.30 -17.00
C PRO A 125 -17.18 -15.06 -17.67
N SER A 126 -17.26 -14.96 -19.00
CA SER A 126 -16.79 -13.79 -19.77
C SER A 126 -17.60 -12.52 -19.46
N LEU A 127 -18.93 -12.62 -19.42
CA LEU A 127 -19.80 -11.50 -19.07
C LEU A 127 -19.66 -11.13 -17.59
N GLN A 128 -19.44 -12.12 -16.73
CA GLN A 128 -19.18 -11.88 -15.32
C GLN A 128 -17.91 -11.06 -15.12
N GLU A 129 -16.84 -11.37 -15.86
CA GLU A 129 -15.60 -10.60 -15.83
C GLU A 129 -15.80 -9.18 -16.36
N GLN A 130 -16.59 -8.99 -17.43
CA GLN A 130 -16.95 -7.66 -17.89
C GLN A 130 -17.71 -6.88 -16.81
N LEU A 131 -18.69 -7.49 -16.14
CA LEU A 131 -19.43 -6.84 -15.07
C LEU A 131 -18.54 -6.47 -13.88
N ARG A 132 -17.54 -7.30 -13.52
CA ARG A 132 -16.53 -6.97 -12.50
C ARG A 132 -15.71 -5.74 -12.87
N ARG A 133 -15.37 -5.55 -14.15
CA ARG A 133 -14.66 -4.34 -14.61
C ARG A 133 -15.51 -3.08 -14.48
N LEU A 134 -16.83 -3.19 -14.66
CA LEU A 134 -17.78 -2.07 -14.51
C LEU A 134 -18.13 -1.78 -13.04
N TYR A 135 -17.99 -2.78 -12.17
CA TYR A 135 -18.40 -2.74 -10.76
C TYR A 135 -17.85 -1.54 -9.97
N PRO A 136 -16.57 -1.12 -10.08
CA PRO A 136 -16.08 0.06 -9.36
C PRO A 136 -16.88 1.33 -9.69
N ARG A 137 -17.31 1.52 -10.94
CA ARG A 137 -18.13 2.67 -11.34
C ARG A 137 -19.57 2.55 -10.84
N LEU A 138 -20.12 1.33 -10.80
CA LEU A 138 -21.41 1.05 -10.18
C LEU A 138 -21.40 1.32 -8.67
N LYS A 139 -20.29 1.01 -7.99
CA LYS A 139 -20.10 1.30 -6.57
C LYS A 139 -20.08 2.81 -6.29
N VAL A 140 -19.41 3.59 -7.13
CA VAL A 140 -19.43 5.06 -7.05
C VAL A 140 -20.86 5.61 -7.23
N LEU A 141 -21.61 5.09 -8.21
CA LEU A 141 -23.02 5.46 -8.41
C LEU A 141 -23.90 5.13 -7.20
N ALA A 142 -23.69 3.96 -6.60
CA ALA A 142 -24.46 3.51 -5.44
C ALA A 142 -24.14 4.35 -4.19
N PHE A 143 -22.87 4.65 -3.94
CA PHE A 143 -22.46 5.45 -2.78
C PHE A 143 -22.89 6.92 -2.92
N GLY A 144 -22.99 7.39 -4.16
CA GLY A 144 -23.57 8.68 -4.50
C GLY A 144 -22.70 9.86 -4.03
N ALA A 145 -23.35 11.02 -3.85
CA ALA A 145 -22.66 12.28 -3.56
C ALA A 145 -22.14 12.40 -2.12
N LYS A 146 -22.76 11.68 -1.17
CA LYS A 146 -22.53 11.84 0.28
C LYS A 146 -22.33 10.47 0.97
N PRO A 147 -21.27 9.72 0.62
CA PRO A 147 -21.00 8.42 1.23
C PRO A 147 -20.89 8.49 2.77
N GLU A 148 -20.41 9.59 3.32
CA GLU A 148 -20.27 9.84 4.76
C GLU A 148 -21.59 9.82 5.54
N ALA A 149 -22.74 9.93 4.86
CA ALA A 149 -24.06 9.95 5.47
C ALA A 149 -24.97 8.79 5.01
N THR A 150 -24.51 7.90 4.13
CA THR A 150 -25.35 6.86 3.53
C THR A 150 -24.78 5.45 3.68
N LEU A 151 -23.47 5.29 3.89
CA LEU A 151 -22.82 3.99 3.87
C LEU A 151 -23.27 3.05 5.01
N HIS A 152 -23.71 3.60 6.14
CA HIS A 152 -24.31 2.81 7.21
C HIS A 152 -25.55 2.02 6.75
N THR A 153 -26.24 2.44 5.68
CA THR A 153 -27.39 1.71 5.11
C THR A 153 -26.98 0.50 4.27
N TYR A 154 -25.76 0.49 3.74
CA TYR A 154 -25.18 -0.63 2.97
C TYR A 154 -24.49 -1.64 3.88
N PHE A 155 -23.98 -1.18 5.02
CA PHE A 155 -23.22 -1.99 5.98
C PHE A 155 -23.90 -3.32 6.37
N PRO A 156 -25.21 -3.37 6.72
CA PRO A 156 -25.87 -4.63 7.10
C PRO A 156 -25.82 -5.68 6.00
N SER A 157 -26.08 -5.28 4.76
CA SER A 157 -26.13 -6.17 3.61
C SER A 157 -24.73 -6.63 3.17
N PHE A 158 -23.70 -5.80 3.32
CA PHE A 158 -22.31 -6.24 3.19
C PHE A 158 -21.92 -7.26 4.28
N LEU A 159 -22.24 -6.97 5.54
CA LEU A 159 -21.87 -7.82 6.67
C LEU A 159 -22.53 -9.18 6.57
N SER A 160 -23.84 -9.22 6.32
CA SER A 160 -24.61 -10.48 6.18
C SER A 160 -24.07 -11.39 5.08
N ARG A 161 -23.47 -10.81 4.02
CA ARG A 161 -22.88 -11.55 2.89
C ARG A 161 -21.46 -12.01 3.16
N ALA A 162 -20.75 -11.46 4.15
CA ALA A 162 -19.34 -11.78 4.42
C ALA A 162 -19.19 -13.13 5.15
N THR A 163 -19.67 -14.21 4.55
CA THR A 163 -19.61 -15.55 5.15
C THR A 163 -18.23 -16.19 4.99
N PRO A 164 -17.84 -17.12 5.87
CA PRO A 164 -16.58 -17.86 5.73
C PRO A 164 -16.45 -18.65 4.42
N SER A 165 -17.58 -19.08 3.85
CA SER A 165 -17.67 -19.82 2.58
C SER A 165 -17.58 -18.94 1.33
N CYS A 166 -17.45 -17.62 1.48
CA CYS A 166 -17.38 -16.73 0.33
C CYS A 166 -16.14 -16.98 -0.54
N PRO A 167 -16.26 -16.89 -1.87
CA PRO A 167 -15.12 -16.86 -2.78
C PRO A 167 -14.13 -15.77 -2.39
N SER A 168 -12.83 -16.00 -2.61
CA SER A 168 -11.76 -15.07 -2.20
C SER A 168 -11.94 -13.66 -2.76
N GLY A 169 -12.32 -13.52 -4.04
CA GLY A 169 -12.59 -12.23 -4.67
C GLY A 169 -13.77 -11.48 -4.03
N MET A 170 -14.86 -12.20 -3.74
CA MET A 170 -16.02 -11.63 -3.05
C MET A 170 -15.68 -11.22 -1.62
N LYS A 171 -15.01 -12.09 -0.87
CA LYS A 171 -14.60 -11.84 0.51
C LYS A 171 -13.74 -10.58 0.59
N LYS A 172 -12.77 -10.42 -0.32
CA LYS A 172 -11.94 -9.22 -0.41
C LYS A 172 -12.78 -7.96 -0.67
N GLU A 173 -13.70 -7.99 -1.63
CA GLU A 173 -14.54 -6.83 -1.94
C GLU A 173 -15.49 -6.46 -0.79
N LEU A 174 -16.11 -7.44 -0.14
CA LEU A 174 -16.99 -7.24 1.01
C LEU A 174 -16.23 -6.62 2.19
N LEU A 175 -15.06 -7.16 2.55
CA LEU A 175 -14.25 -6.65 3.66
C LEU A 175 -13.71 -5.25 3.38
N THR A 176 -13.25 -5.00 2.15
CA THR A 176 -12.80 -3.66 1.72
C THR A 176 -13.95 -2.66 1.79
N SER A 177 -15.15 -3.05 1.36
CA SER A 177 -16.35 -2.21 1.43
C SER A 177 -16.82 -1.95 2.86
N LEU A 178 -16.78 -2.95 3.74
CA LEU A 178 -17.09 -2.80 5.17
C LEU A 178 -16.11 -1.84 5.85
N SER A 179 -14.81 -1.99 5.58
CA SER A 179 -13.78 -1.07 6.06
C SER A 179 -14.00 0.36 5.55
N GLN A 180 -14.38 0.51 4.28
CA GLN A 180 -14.74 1.80 3.70
C GLN A 180 -15.98 2.44 4.38
N CYS A 181 -16.99 1.64 4.71
CA CYS A 181 -18.16 2.11 5.47
C CYS A 181 -17.75 2.64 6.85
N LEU A 182 -16.93 1.89 7.59
CA LEU A 182 -16.42 2.31 8.90
C LEU A 182 -15.52 3.56 8.81
N SER A 183 -14.79 3.71 7.71
CA SER A 183 -13.86 4.82 7.53
C SER A 183 -14.53 6.14 7.17
N LEU A 184 -15.60 6.08 6.38
CA LEU A 184 -16.28 7.27 5.84
C LEU A 184 -17.51 7.68 6.63
N ASP A 185 -18.29 6.72 7.13
CA ASP A 185 -19.56 6.98 7.83
C ASP A 185 -19.49 6.50 9.28
N PRO A 186 -19.39 7.42 10.27
CA PRO A 186 -19.34 7.08 11.69
C PRO A 186 -20.54 6.27 12.20
N LEU A 187 -21.72 6.40 11.57
CA LEU A 187 -22.91 5.65 11.96
C LEU A 187 -22.73 4.15 11.70
N SER A 188 -21.86 3.76 10.77
CA SER A 188 -21.55 2.35 10.49
C SER A 188 -21.08 1.57 11.72
N PHE A 189 -20.32 2.21 12.63
CA PHE A 189 -19.93 1.58 13.91
C PHE A 189 -21.12 1.30 14.82
N SER A 190 -22.13 2.18 14.83
CA SER A 190 -23.34 1.96 15.62
C SER A 190 -24.18 0.81 15.06
N VAL A 191 -24.34 0.75 13.73
CA VAL A 191 -25.03 -0.33 13.03
C VAL A 191 -24.30 -1.66 13.26
N TRP A 192 -22.97 -1.67 13.17
CA TRP A 192 -22.18 -2.87 13.45
C TRP A 192 -22.41 -3.38 14.87
N ARG A 193 -22.42 -2.49 15.87
CA ARG A 193 -22.71 -2.86 17.26
C ARG A 193 -24.07 -3.52 17.45
N GLN A 194 -25.10 -3.03 16.78
CA GLN A 194 -26.45 -3.61 16.82
C GLN A 194 -26.53 -4.99 16.14
N LEU A 195 -25.69 -5.22 15.13
CA LEU A 195 -25.68 -6.44 14.33
C LEU A 195 -24.73 -7.52 14.86
N TYR A 196 -23.81 -7.16 15.76
CA TYR A 196 -22.70 -8.00 16.19
C TYR A 196 -23.13 -9.38 16.68
N THR A 197 -24.10 -9.45 17.60
CA THR A 197 -24.57 -10.72 18.18
C THR A 197 -25.25 -11.64 17.17
N LYS A 198 -25.81 -11.09 16.09
CA LYS A 198 -26.46 -11.85 15.00
C LYS A 198 -25.46 -12.29 13.93
N HIS A 199 -24.30 -11.66 13.85
CA HIS A 199 -23.32 -11.82 12.78
C HIS A 199 -21.90 -12.02 13.34
N LEU A 200 -21.73 -12.91 14.31
CA LEU A 200 -20.44 -13.17 14.96
C LEU A 200 -19.39 -13.69 13.99
N SER A 201 -19.71 -14.74 13.22
CA SER A 201 -18.78 -15.30 12.23
C SER A 201 -18.33 -14.27 11.20
N GLN A 202 -19.24 -13.43 10.69
CA GLN A 202 -18.91 -12.37 9.73
C GLN A 202 -18.12 -11.23 10.40
N SER A 203 -18.46 -10.88 11.65
CA SER A 203 -17.73 -9.87 12.43
C SER A 203 -16.30 -10.32 12.74
N SER A 204 -16.07 -11.61 12.99
CA SER A 204 -14.72 -12.15 13.18
C SER A 204 -13.82 -11.90 11.96
N LEU A 205 -14.36 -12.08 10.75
CA LEU A 205 -13.63 -11.84 9.50
C LEU A 205 -13.31 -10.36 9.33
N LEU A 206 -14.26 -9.48 9.67
CA LEU A 206 -14.04 -8.03 9.62
C LEU A 206 -13.00 -7.58 10.65
N LEU A 207 -13.05 -8.08 11.89
CA LEU A 207 -12.08 -7.77 12.93
C LEU A 207 -10.66 -8.20 12.53
N ASN A 208 -10.51 -9.40 11.97
CA ASN A 208 -9.23 -9.89 11.46
C ASN A 208 -8.73 -9.05 10.28
N HIS A 209 -9.61 -8.64 9.36
CA HIS A 209 -9.24 -7.74 8.28
C HIS A 209 -8.75 -6.37 8.78
N LEU A 210 -9.40 -5.82 9.83
CA LEU A 210 -8.98 -4.57 10.46
C LEU A 210 -7.66 -4.73 11.24
N LEU A 211 -7.38 -5.92 11.78
CA LEU A 211 -6.09 -6.25 12.40
C LEU A 211 -4.94 -6.25 11.39
N GLU A 212 -5.17 -6.86 10.22
CA GLU A 212 -4.22 -6.90 9.10
C GLU A 212 -3.97 -5.50 8.52
N SER A 213 -5.02 -4.69 8.42
CA SER A 213 -4.96 -3.31 7.88
C SER A 213 -4.78 -2.23 8.96
N TRP A 214 -4.33 -2.60 10.15
CA TRP A 214 -4.22 -1.70 11.30
C TRP A 214 -3.34 -0.48 11.01
N ASP A 215 -2.17 -0.70 10.40
CA ASP A 215 -1.16 0.34 10.17
C ASP A 215 -1.57 1.35 9.09
N SER A 216 -2.48 0.98 8.18
CA SER A 216 -3.03 1.87 7.17
C SER A 216 -4.31 2.58 7.61
N THR A 217 -4.86 2.22 8.78
CA THR A 217 -6.11 2.79 9.29
C THR A 217 -5.88 4.17 9.91
N SER A 218 -6.76 5.15 9.62
CA SER A 218 -6.64 6.50 10.18
C SER A 218 -6.86 6.55 11.70
N LYS A 219 -6.21 7.47 12.40
CA LYS A 219 -6.34 7.63 13.87
C LYS A 219 -7.78 7.81 14.34
N LYS A 220 -8.61 8.53 13.59
CA LYS A 220 -10.03 8.74 13.92
C LYS A 220 -10.79 7.42 13.92
N VAL A 221 -10.57 6.60 12.90
CA VAL A 221 -11.19 5.26 12.78
C VAL A 221 -10.66 4.33 13.86
N GLN A 222 -9.36 4.39 14.18
CA GLN A 222 -8.76 3.63 15.29
C GLN A 222 -9.42 3.96 16.64
N GLN A 223 -9.73 5.23 16.91
CA GLN A 223 -10.44 5.65 18.14
C GLN A 223 -11.87 5.09 18.20
N SER A 224 -12.66 5.26 17.12
CA SER A 224 -14.02 4.71 17.06
C SER A 224 -14.05 3.17 17.11
N LEU A 225 -13.04 2.52 16.51
CA LEU A 225 -12.85 1.08 16.59
C LEU A 225 -12.49 0.64 18.01
N GLN A 226 -11.69 1.40 18.75
CA GLN A 226 -11.36 1.09 20.14
C GLN A 226 -12.61 1.04 21.03
N GLU A 227 -13.51 2.01 20.91
CA GLU A 227 -14.79 2.01 21.64
C GLU A 227 -15.65 0.81 21.26
N THR A 228 -15.71 0.50 19.98
CA THR A 228 -16.48 -0.63 19.45
C THR A 228 -15.94 -1.97 19.91
N VAL A 229 -14.62 -2.17 19.87
CA VAL A 229 -13.94 -3.40 20.32
C VAL A 229 -14.09 -3.60 21.83
N ARG A 230 -14.05 -2.53 22.64
CA ARG A 230 -14.35 -2.62 24.07
C ARG A 230 -15.79 -3.07 24.32
N SER A 231 -16.74 -2.52 23.57
CA SER A 231 -18.14 -2.96 23.61
C SER A 231 -18.26 -4.45 23.25
N PHE A 232 -17.60 -4.89 22.19
CA PHE A 232 -17.62 -6.30 21.77
C PHE A 232 -17.00 -7.24 22.79
N LYS A 233 -15.92 -6.83 23.45
CA LYS A 233 -15.30 -7.62 24.51
C LYS A 233 -16.28 -7.89 25.65
N VAL A 234 -16.98 -6.86 26.14
CA VAL A 234 -18.01 -7.03 27.19
C VAL A 234 -19.14 -7.94 26.70
N THR A 235 -19.62 -7.74 25.47
CA THR A 235 -20.64 -8.60 24.88
C THR A 235 -20.18 -10.05 24.74
N ASN A 236 -18.92 -10.30 24.38
CA ASN A 236 -18.36 -11.65 24.28
C ASN A 236 -18.29 -12.32 25.66
N GLU A 237 -17.85 -11.61 26.68
CA GLU A 237 -17.82 -12.11 28.07
C GLU A 237 -19.23 -12.51 28.55
N GLU A 238 -20.24 -11.68 28.25
CA GLU A 238 -21.64 -11.98 28.55
C GLU A 238 -22.18 -13.19 27.77
N LEU A 239 -21.83 -13.32 26.47
CA LEU A 239 -22.24 -14.44 25.64
C LEU A 239 -21.60 -15.76 26.10
N VAL A 240 -20.33 -15.75 26.49
CA VAL A 240 -19.64 -16.92 27.06
C VAL A 240 -20.30 -17.35 28.37
N ALA A 241 -20.69 -16.39 29.22
CA ALA A 241 -21.36 -16.68 30.48
C ALA A 241 -22.77 -17.29 30.31
N ARG A 242 -23.44 -17.04 29.17
CA ARG A 242 -24.80 -17.52 28.88
C ARG A 242 -24.90 -18.95 28.32
N GLY A 243 -23.78 -19.66 28.13
CA GLY A 243 -23.76 -21.07 27.72
C GLY A 243 -23.49 -21.32 26.23
N PRO A 244 -23.68 -22.56 25.72
CA PRO A 244 -22.95 -23.11 24.57
C PRO A 244 -23.37 -22.62 23.17
N GLY A 245 -24.12 -21.52 23.04
CA GLY A 245 -24.49 -20.95 21.74
C GLY A 245 -23.31 -20.25 21.06
N SER A 246 -22.82 -20.80 19.94
CA SER A 246 -21.74 -20.24 19.10
C SER A 246 -20.39 -19.99 19.79
N THR A 247 -19.96 -20.91 20.67
CA THR A 247 -18.70 -20.80 21.43
C THR A 247 -17.47 -20.52 20.54
N GLN A 248 -17.39 -21.16 19.37
CA GLN A 248 -16.28 -21.00 18.44
C GLN A 248 -16.25 -19.60 17.80
N ASP A 249 -17.39 -19.09 17.34
CA ASP A 249 -17.46 -17.76 16.72
C ASP A 249 -17.20 -16.66 17.76
N VAL A 250 -17.75 -16.81 18.97
CA VAL A 250 -17.49 -15.88 20.09
C VAL A 250 -16.01 -15.90 20.47
N ALA A 251 -15.39 -17.09 20.57
CA ALA A 251 -13.97 -17.21 20.88
C ALA A 251 -13.08 -16.57 19.80
N SER A 252 -13.43 -16.74 18.52
CA SER A 252 -12.69 -16.12 17.42
C SER A 252 -12.77 -14.58 17.45
N CYS A 253 -13.96 -14.03 17.76
CA CYS A 253 -14.14 -12.59 17.90
C CYS A 253 -13.41 -12.05 19.13
N ASP A 254 -13.46 -12.76 20.26
CA ASP A 254 -12.78 -12.38 21.50
C ASP A 254 -11.25 -12.35 21.31
N ALA A 255 -10.69 -13.35 20.63
CA ALA A 255 -9.27 -13.37 20.26
C ALA A 255 -8.89 -12.14 19.42
N ALA A 256 -9.65 -11.86 18.34
CA ALA A 256 -9.40 -10.71 17.49
C ALA A 256 -9.54 -9.37 18.25
N CYS A 257 -10.53 -9.26 19.14
CA CYS A 257 -10.71 -8.08 19.99
C CYS A 257 -9.53 -7.86 20.94
N LYS A 258 -9.02 -8.93 21.58
CA LYS A 258 -7.85 -8.86 22.46
C LYS A 258 -6.60 -8.40 21.70
N GLU A 259 -6.37 -8.95 20.50
CA GLU A 259 -5.24 -8.56 19.67
C GLU A 259 -5.35 -7.09 19.21
N LEU A 260 -6.54 -6.63 18.82
CA LEU A 260 -6.78 -5.22 18.44
C LEU A 260 -6.47 -4.29 19.61
N LEU A 261 -6.94 -4.63 20.81
CA LEU A 261 -6.66 -3.84 22.01
C LEU A 261 -5.17 -3.81 22.37
N CYS A 262 -4.45 -4.92 22.14
CA CYS A 262 -3.00 -4.97 22.29
C CYS A 262 -2.29 -4.06 21.28
N LYS A 263 -2.67 -4.10 19.99
CA LYS A 263 -2.13 -3.18 18.96
C LYS A 263 -2.46 -1.72 19.26
N MET A 264 -3.64 -1.43 19.77
CA MET A 264 -4.04 -0.07 20.20
C MET A 264 -3.23 0.46 21.38
N ARG A 265 -2.75 -0.43 22.26
CA ARG A 265 -1.80 -0.07 23.33
C ARG A 265 -0.38 0.21 22.78
N GLY A 266 -0.13 -0.07 21.49
CA GLY A 266 1.15 0.00 20.79
C GLY A 266 1.56 1.37 20.22
N ARG A 267 1.96 2.27 21.12
CA ARG A 267 3.24 3.01 21.12
C ARG A 267 3.49 3.25 22.60
N GLY A 268 3.90 2.19 23.29
CA GLY A 268 4.25 2.29 24.71
C GLY A 268 5.24 3.42 24.93
N PHE A 269 5.15 4.06 26.10
CA PHE A 269 6.13 5.06 26.54
C PHE A 269 7.55 4.57 26.22
N PRO A 270 8.44 5.39 25.64
CA PRO A 270 9.70 4.91 25.06
C PRO A 270 10.74 4.59 26.13
N TRP A 271 10.43 3.62 26.99
CA TRP A 271 11.29 3.06 28.02
C TRP A 271 12.73 2.83 27.56
N PRO A 272 13.03 2.21 26.40
CA PRO A 272 14.42 2.03 25.98
C PRO A 272 15.14 3.36 25.72
N ARG A 273 14.45 4.40 25.26
CA ARG A 273 15.05 5.73 25.06
C ARG A 273 15.27 6.44 26.39
N LEU A 274 14.31 6.35 27.32
CA LEU A 274 14.46 6.89 28.67
C LEU A 274 15.63 6.22 29.40
N LEU A 275 15.73 4.90 29.28
CA LEU A 275 16.79 4.09 29.91
C LEU A 275 18.16 4.40 29.30
N LEU A 276 18.23 4.62 27.98
CA LEU A 276 19.45 5.11 27.31
C LEU A 276 19.85 6.50 27.79
N VAL A 277 18.90 7.44 27.87
CA VAL A 277 19.15 8.80 28.36
C VAL A 277 19.67 8.75 29.80
N LEU A 278 19.03 7.97 30.67
CA LEU A 278 19.46 7.80 32.06
C LEU A 278 20.88 7.21 32.15
N LEU A 279 21.21 6.24 31.29
CA LEU A 279 22.56 5.67 31.22
C LEU A 279 23.61 6.69 30.76
N VAL A 280 23.28 7.51 29.75
CA VAL A 280 24.17 8.60 29.28
C VAL A 280 24.39 9.64 30.38
N PHE A 281 23.35 10.01 31.13
CA PHE A 281 23.48 10.94 32.27
C PHE A 281 24.32 10.33 33.40
N ALA A 282 24.12 9.06 33.73
CA ALA A 282 24.93 8.36 34.74
C ALA A 282 26.41 8.29 34.33
N ALA A 283 26.69 7.91 33.08
CA ALA A 283 28.05 7.87 32.55
C ALA A 283 28.70 9.26 32.50
N GLY A 284 27.94 10.29 32.11
CA GLY A 284 28.39 11.68 32.10
C GLY A 284 28.71 12.21 33.50
N PHE A 285 27.88 11.88 34.49
CA PHE A 285 28.10 12.22 35.90
C PHE A 285 29.38 11.57 36.43
N LEU A 286 29.57 10.27 36.17
CA LEU A 286 30.79 9.55 36.56
C LEU A 286 32.04 10.16 35.89
N LEU A 287 31.96 10.47 34.59
CA LEU A 287 33.08 11.06 33.86
C LEU A 287 33.42 12.49 34.35
N HIS A 288 32.41 13.28 34.71
CA HIS A 288 32.61 14.60 35.30
C HIS A 288 33.26 14.50 36.69
N ASP A 289 32.76 13.61 37.55
CA ASP A 289 33.26 13.40 38.92
C ASP A 289 34.72 12.88 38.94
N VAL A 290 35.09 12.01 38.00
CA VAL A 290 36.48 11.55 37.84
C VAL A 290 37.39 12.66 37.33
N ARG A 291 36.92 13.50 36.38
CA ARG A 291 37.69 14.65 35.88
C ARG A 291 37.90 15.71 36.94
N THR A 292 36.93 15.97 37.82
CA THR A 292 37.06 16.97 38.89
C THR A 292 38.00 16.52 40.01
N HIS A 293 38.05 15.22 40.30
CA HIS A 293 38.87 14.67 41.39
C HIS A 293 40.20 14.06 40.92
N GLY A 294 40.51 14.12 39.62
CA GLY A 294 41.79 13.72 39.03
C GLY A 294 42.07 12.21 38.99
N SER A 295 41.36 11.39 39.77
CA SER A 295 41.47 9.93 39.73
C SER A 295 40.16 9.26 40.13
N PHE A 296 39.92 8.04 39.63
CA PHE A 296 38.73 7.27 39.98
C PHE A 296 38.69 6.95 41.49
N GLN A 297 39.84 6.68 42.11
CA GLN A 297 39.92 6.34 43.53
C GLN A 297 39.61 7.52 44.47
N ALA A 298 39.83 8.77 44.04
CA ALA A 298 39.53 9.98 44.82
C ALA A 298 38.11 10.53 44.59
N SER A 299 37.33 9.91 43.69
CA SER A 299 35.99 10.37 43.32
C SER A 299 34.92 10.00 44.35
N SER A 300 33.91 10.86 44.50
CA SER A 300 32.79 10.61 45.44
C SER A 300 31.93 9.42 44.99
N SER A 301 31.82 9.22 43.67
CA SER A 301 31.15 8.08 43.06
C SER A 301 31.83 6.74 43.36
N ALA A 302 33.17 6.68 43.38
CA ALA A 302 33.89 5.47 43.76
C ALA A 302 33.72 5.13 45.25
N HIS A 303 33.67 6.13 46.13
CA HIS A 303 33.35 5.93 47.54
C HIS A 303 31.93 5.37 47.75
N LEU A 304 30.94 5.90 47.02
CA LEU A 304 29.56 5.39 47.02
C LEU A 304 29.46 3.96 46.46
N LEU A 305 30.13 3.67 45.34
CA LEU A 305 30.18 2.33 44.75
C LEU A 305 30.90 1.30 45.64
N ARG A 306 31.86 1.74 46.45
CA ARG A 306 32.58 0.89 47.41
C ARG A 306 31.75 0.64 48.67
N SER A 307 31.09 1.67 49.19
CA SER A 307 30.19 1.57 50.36
C SER A 307 28.95 0.71 50.08
N SER A 308 28.49 0.67 48.84
CA SER A 308 27.35 -0.14 48.41
C SER A 308 27.71 -1.59 48.02
N GLY A 309 28.99 -1.98 48.05
CA GLY A 309 29.45 -3.31 47.64
C GLY A 309 29.36 -3.59 46.12
N ILE A 310 28.78 -2.66 45.35
CA ILE A 310 28.56 -2.77 43.90
C ILE A 310 29.89 -2.83 43.15
N LEU A 311 30.93 -2.15 43.64
CA LEU A 311 32.25 -2.18 43.01
C LEU A 311 32.83 -3.61 42.96
N LEU A 312 32.74 -4.37 44.06
CA LEU A 312 33.27 -5.73 44.14
C LEU A 312 32.46 -6.69 43.23
N ALA A 313 31.14 -6.55 43.23
CA ALA A 313 30.25 -7.31 42.35
C ALA A 313 30.50 -6.98 40.87
N SER A 314 30.75 -5.70 40.55
CA SER A 314 31.06 -5.24 39.20
C SER A 314 32.41 -5.77 38.71
N GLN A 315 33.42 -5.85 39.58
CA GLN A 315 34.73 -6.43 39.25
C GLN A 315 34.62 -7.94 38.99
N GLN A 316 33.87 -8.67 39.82
CA GLN A 316 33.62 -10.11 39.60
C GLN A 316 32.79 -10.36 38.33
N ALA A 317 31.78 -9.52 38.06
CA ALA A 317 31.01 -9.58 36.84
C ALA A 317 31.88 -9.27 35.61
N TRP A 318 32.74 -8.26 35.69
CA TRP A 318 33.67 -7.89 34.63
C TRP A 318 34.67 -9.01 34.34
N GLN A 319 35.21 -9.67 35.37
CA GLN A 319 36.09 -10.82 35.19
C GLN A 319 35.38 -11.97 34.45
N ARG A 320 34.14 -12.31 34.82
CA ARG A 320 33.36 -13.35 34.12
C ARG A 320 33.04 -12.95 32.67
N VAL A 321 32.62 -11.70 32.45
CA VAL A 321 32.31 -11.18 31.11
C VAL A 321 33.57 -11.18 30.24
N SER A 322 34.71 -10.72 30.76
CA SER A 322 35.99 -10.72 30.04
C SER A 322 36.44 -12.12 29.67
N HIS A 323 36.26 -13.10 30.58
CA HIS A 323 36.58 -14.50 30.32
C HIS A 323 35.70 -15.09 29.22
N CYS A 324 34.38 -14.91 29.31
CA CYS A 324 33.44 -15.36 28.27
C CYS A 324 33.68 -14.65 26.93
N CYS A 325 34.03 -13.36 26.93
CA CYS A 325 34.37 -12.64 25.70
C CYS A 325 35.66 -13.16 25.08
N LEU A 326 36.67 -13.48 25.88
CA LEU A 326 37.94 -14.05 25.41
C LEU A 326 37.75 -15.47 24.85
N GLU A 327 36.92 -16.30 25.49
CA GLU A 327 36.54 -17.61 24.97
C GLU A 327 35.72 -17.50 23.69
N GLY A 328 34.77 -16.55 23.65
CA GLY A 328 34.00 -16.23 22.45
C GLY A 328 34.89 -15.78 21.30
N TYR A 329 35.90 -14.94 21.57
CA TYR A 329 36.90 -14.50 20.59
C TYR A 329 37.74 -15.67 20.06
N ARG A 330 38.28 -16.52 20.94
CA ARG A 330 39.06 -17.71 20.56
C ARG A 330 38.23 -18.73 19.78
N TRP A 331 36.94 -18.84 20.10
CA TRP A 331 36.01 -19.65 19.33
C TRP A 331 35.80 -19.03 17.94
N LEU A 332 35.57 -17.71 17.87
CA LEU A 332 35.40 -16.99 16.62
C LEU A 332 36.63 -17.13 15.71
N GLU A 333 37.84 -16.95 16.26
CA GLU A 333 39.12 -17.09 15.57
C GLU A 333 39.32 -18.51 15.00
N ARG A 334 38.85 -19.55 15.70
CA ARG A 334 38.89 -20.94 15.22
C ARG A 334 37.79 -21.27 14.21
N SER A 335 36.62 -20.66 14.35
CA SER A 335 35.45 -20.92 13.51
C SER A 335 35.48 -20.10 12.21
N LEU A 336 36.07 -18.91 12.19
CA LEU A 336 36.11 -18.02 11.04
C LEU A 336 36.78 -18.63 9.79
N PRO A 337 37.93 -19.35 9.88
CA PRO A 337 38.57 -19.94 8.70
C PRO A 337 37.74 -21.09 8.10
N ALA A 338 37.09 -21.88 8.96
CA ALA A 338 36.27 -23.02 8.57
C ALA A 338 34.95 -22.58 7.92
N TYR A 339 34.24 -21.61 8.51
CA TYR A 339 33.01 -21.06 7.91
C TYR A 339 33.29 -20.06 6.79
N GLY A 340 34.42 -19.35 6.83
CA GLY A 340 34.81 -18.37 5.82
C GLY A 340 35.06 -18.99 4.45
N SER A 341 35.78 -20.12 4.39
CA SER A 341 36.01 -20.86 3.13
C SER A 341 34.71 -21.47 2.55
N GLN A 342 33.80 -21.89 3.43
CA GLN A 342 32.50 -22.46 3.04
C GLN A 342 31.48 -21.38 2.63
N ALA A 343 31.53 -20.20 3.26
CA ALA A 343 30.76 -19.02 2.87
C ALA A 343 31.29 -18.42 1.56
N LEU A 344 32.62 -18.36 1.37
CA LEU A 344 33.21 -17.84 0.12
C LEU A 344 32.87 -18.73 -1.08
N SER A 345 32.88 -20.05 -0.91
CA SER A 345 32.52 -21.00 -1.97
C SER A 345 31.02 -20.99 -2.33
N THR A 346 30.14 -20.71 -1.37
CA THR A 346 28.70 -20.57 -1.61
C THR A 346 28.30 -19.20 -2.15
N LEU A 347 29.04 -18.14 -1.78
CA LEU A 347 28.82 -16.77 -2.23
C LEU A 347 29.47 -16.46 -3.58
N GLN A 348 30.51 -17.20 -3.98
CA GLN A 348 31.20 -17.01 -5.26
C GLN A 348 30.25 -16.96 -6.48
N PRO A 349 29.31 -17.90 -6.70
CA PRO A 349 28.41 -17.84 -7.86
C PRO A 349 27.43 -16.65 -7.79
N LEU A 350 27.03 -16.23 -6.59
CA LEU A 350 26.18 -15.05 -6.38
C LEU A 350 26.90 -13.75 -6.69
N LEU A 351 28.17 -13.63 -6.28
CA LEU A 351 29.01 -12.48 -6.59
C LEU A 351 29.38 -12.41 -8.07
N GLU A 352 29.67 -13.54 -8.72
CA GLU A 352 29.92 -13.58 -10.17
C GLU A 352 28.68 -13.14 -10.97
N LEU A 353 27.48 -13.57 -10.55
CA LEU A 353 26.22 -13.12 -11.15
C LEU A 353 25.96 -11.62 -10.92
N LEU A 354 26.21 -11.12 -9.71
CA LEU A 354 26.07 -9.70 -9.37
C LEU A 354 27.06 -8.83 -10.15
N TRP A 355 28.28 -9.31 -10.39
CA TRP A 355 29.29 -8.61 -11.19
C TRP A 355 28.85 -8.48 -12.65
N VAL A 356 28.40 -9.57 -13.26
CA VAL A 356 27.91 -9.57 -14.66
C VAL A 356 26.67 -8.66 -14.79
N LYS A 357 25.70 -8.79 -13.88
CA LYS A 357 24.48 -7.97 -13.88
C LYS A 357 24.76 -6.49 -13.58
N GLY A 358 25.72 -6.20 -12.72
CA GLY A 358 26.19 -4.85 -12.44
C GLY A 358 26.85 -4.20 -13.66
N GLY A 359 27.66 -4.96 -14.41
CA GLY A 359 28.24 -4.52 -15.68
C GLY A 359 27.18 -4.19 -16.74
N GLU A 360 26.18 -5.07 -16.91
CA GLU A 360 25.05 -4.84 -17.82
C GLU A 360 24.25 -3.58 -17.44
N ALA A 361 23.99 -3.39 -16.15
CA ALA A 361 23.26 -2.23 -15.63
C ALA A 361 24.05 -0.91 -15.78
N ALA A 362 25.37 -0.93 -15.60
CA ALA A 362 26.23 0.23 -15.78
C ALA A 362 26.27 0.68 -17.26
N VAL A 363 26.37 -0.27 -18.20
CA VAL A 363 26.28 0.02 -19.64
C VAL A 363 24.91 0.60 -20.00
N ALA A 364 23.82 0.00 -19.51
CA ALA A 364 22.47 0.52 -19.73
C ALA A 364 22.27 1.93 -19.14
N ALA A 365 22.79 2.19 -17.93
CA ALA A 365 22.75 3.51 -17.31
C ALA A 365 23.55 4.56 -18.11
N SER A 366 24.72 4.18 -18.64
CA SER A 366 25.53 5.07 -19.49
C SER A 366 24.83 5.41 -20.83
N GLN A 367 24.12 4.44 -21.42
CA GLN A 367 23.32 4.62 -22.63
C GLN A 367 22.10 5.50 -22.37
N LEU A 368 21.40 5.29 -21.25
CA LEU A 368 20.31 6.15 -20.79
C LEU A 368 20.78 7.58 -20.55
N CYS A 369 21.90 7.76 -19.87
CA CYS A 369 22.43 9.09 -19.56
C CYS A 369 22.86 9.85 -20.82
N SER A 370 23.54 9.18 -21.76
CA SER A 370 23.93 9.77 -23.05
C SER A 370 22.72 10.07 -23.96
N SER A 371 21.68 9.23 -23.93
CA SER A 371 20.43 9.49 -24.65
C SER A 371 19.64 10.68 -24.08
N LEU A 372 19.60 10.82 -22.75
CA LEU A 372 18.97 11.95 -22.07
C LEU A 372 19.72 13.26 -22.34
N LEU A 373 21.06 13.23 -22.32
CA LEU A 373 21.90 14.39 -22.63
C LEU A 373 21.72 14.84 -24.09
N SER A 374 21.65 13.91 -25.05
CA SER A 374 21.44 14.25 -26.46
C SER A 374 20.03 14.78 -26.72
N TRP A 375 19.01 14.17 -26.10
CA TRP A 375 17.62 14.65 -26.17
C TRP A 375 17.44 16.03 -25.55
N LEU A 376 18.03 16.29 -24.38
CA LEU A 376 18.01 17.60 -23.73
C LEU A 376 18.68 18.65 -24.61
N ARG A 377 19.84 18.34 -25.21
CA ARG A 377 20.55 19.27 -26.09
C ARG A 377 19.76 19.59 -27.37
N GLY A 378 18.97 18.66 -27.90
CA GLY A 378 18.13 18.88 -29.09
C GLY A 378 16.77 19.54 -28.80
N SER A 379 16.20 19.31 -27.61
CA SER A 379 14.87 19.82 -27.26
C SER A 379 14.89 21.25 -26.70
N LEU A 380 16.00 21.66 -26.09
CA LEU A 380 16.19 23.00 -25.53
C LEU A 380 15.92 24.15 -26.52
N PRO A 381 16.42 24.14 -27.78
CA PRO A 381 16.12 25.21 -28.74
C PRO A 381 14.65 25.25 -29.17
N HIS A 382 14.01 24.10 -29.35
CA HIS A 382 12.59 24.03 -29.74
C HIS A 382 11.64 24.56 -28.66
N VAL A 383 11.95 24.27 -27.38
CA VAL A 383 11.20 24.80 -26.24
C VAL A 383 11.40 26.32 -26.12
N ALA A 384 12.61 26.82 -26.43
CA ALA A 384 12.90 28.25 -26.43
C ALA A 384 12.14 29.01 -27.52
N GLU A 385 12.08 28.47 -28.74
CA GLU A 385 11.29 29.05 -29.85
C GLU A 385 9.78 29.01 -29.57
N TRP A 386 9.28 27.89 -29.01
CA TRP A 386 7.87 27.76 -28.64
C TRP A 386 7.46 28.81 -27.59
N LEU A 387 8.30 29.04 -26.58
CA LEU A 387 8.08 30.07 -25.55
C LEU A 387 8.05 31.49 -26.13
N GLN A 388 8.89 31.79 -27.14
CA GLN A 388 8.88 33.08 -27.83
C GLN A 388 7.62 33.32 -28.65
N SER A 389 7.00 32.27 -29.19
CA SER A 389 5.82 32.39 -30.08
C SER A 389 4.47 32.63 -29.39
N ARG A 390 4.38 32.41 -28.07
CA ARG A 390 3.10 32.31 -27.33
C ARG A 390 2.89 33.39 -26.26
N LEU A 391 3.88 34.25 -25.98
CA LEU A 391 3.80 35.22 -24.88
C LEU A 391 3.63 36.68 -25.36
N PRO A 392 2.69 37.47 -24.78
CA PRO A 392 2.53 38.90 -25.06
C PRO A 392 3.64 39.77 -24.43
N GLU A 393 3.90 40.95 -25.02
CA GLU A 393 5.03 41.86 -24.73
C GLU A 393 5.23 42.27 -23.26
N ALA A 394 4.18 42.27 -22.44
CA ALA A 394 4.30 42.60 -21.01
C ALA A 394 4.85 41.45 -20.14
N LEU A 395 4.70 40.20 -20.59
CA LEU A 395 5.30 39.02 -19.94
C LEU A 395 6.72 38.73 -20.43
N LEU A 396 7.16 39.40 -21.51
CA LEU A 396 8.47 39.20 -22.14
C LEU A 396 9.62 39.59 -21.20
N HIS A 397 9.52 40.66 -20.42
CA HIS A 397 10.56 41.04 -19.46
C HIS A 397 10.67 40.08 -18.26
N PHE A 398 9.55 39.57 -17.76
CA PHE A 398 9.58 38.56 -16.70
C PHE A 398 10.11 37.23 -17.24
N ALA A 399 9.70 36.85 -18.45
CA ALA A 399 10.19 35.66 -19.14
C ALA A 399 11.69 35.77 -19.48
N GLU A 400 12.22 36.95 -19.83
CA GLU A 400 13.65 37.20 -20.02
C GLU A 400 14.41 37.03 -18.71
N CYS A 401 13.92 37.58 -17.60
CA CYS A 401 14.55 37.39 -16.28
C CYS A 401 14.55 35.90 -15.87
N VAL A 402 13.45 35.19 -16.08
CA VAL A 402 13.35 33.75 -15.80
C VAL A 402 14.24 32.94 -16.77
N ARG A 403 14.36 33.34 -18.03
CA ARG A 403 15.24 32.71 -19.02
C ARG A 403 16.70 32.84 -18.63
N GLU A 404 17.14 34.04 -18.26
CA GLU A 404 18.52 34.28 -17.82
C GLU A 404 18.81 33.52 -16.51
N LEU A 405 17.85 33.46 -15.58
CA LEU A 405 17.98 32.66 -14.35
C LEU A 405 18.09 31.16 -14.64
N LEU A 406 17.28 30.62 -15.57
CA LEU A 406 17.32 29.21 -15.96
C LEU A 406 18.60 28.87 -16.75
N LEU A 407 19.03 29.75 -17.66
CA LEU A 407 20.29 29.59 -18.37
C LEU A 407 21.48 29.64 -17.41
N PHE A 408 21.43 30.51 -16.40
CA PHE A 408 22.42 30.57 -15.33
C PHE A 408 22.40 29.31 -14.46
N LEU A 409 21.24 28.81 -14.03
CA LEU A 409 21.14 27.57 -13.27
C LEU A 409 21.66 26.36 -14.06
N VAL A 410 21.35 26.29 -15.35
CA VAL A 410 21.80 25.18 -16.21
C VAL A 410 23.31 25.29 -16.48
N ARG A 411 23.82 26.46 -16.86
CA ARG A 411 25.24 26.64 -17.22
C ARG A 411 26.16 26.73 -16.01
N SER A 412 25.75 27.40 -14.94
CA SER A 412 26.61 27.70 -13.79
C SER A 412 26.46 26.69 -12.65
N CYS A 413 25.38 25.92 -12.60
CA CYS A 413 25.19 24.91 -11.54
C CYS A 413 25.11 23.49 -12.10
N LEU A 414 24.17 23.20 -12.99
CA LEU A 414 23.93 21.80 -13.41
C LEU A 414 25.06 21.25 -14.29
N LEU A 415 25.55 22.03 -15.26
CA LEU A 415 26.62 21.61 -16.16
C LEU A 415 27.95 21.33 -15.42
N PRO A 416 28.48 22.25 -14.57
CA PRO A 416 29.71 21.98 -13.83
C PRO A 416 29.54 20.87 -12.79
N LEU A 417 28.34 20.69 -12.22
CA LEU A 417 28.09 19.59 -11.29
C LEU A 417 28.08 18.24 -12.02
N LEU A 418 27.52 18.18 -13.24
CA LEU A 418 27.60 17.01 -14.11
C LEU A 418 29.04 16.72 -14.57
N GLU A 419 29.82 17.75 -14.91
CA GLU A 419 31.23 17.63 -15.28
C GLU A 419 32.09 17.17 -14.10
N CYS A 420 31.87 17.71 -12.90
CA CYS A 420 32.55 17.25 -11.68
C CYS A 420 32.20 15.79 -11.34
N MET A 421 30.94 15.40 -11.49
CA MET A 421 30.52 14.00 -11.27
C MET A 421 31.13 13.07 -12.33
N ALA A 422 31.18 13.49 -13.60
CA ALA A 422 31.82 12.73 -14.67
C ALA A 422 33.33 12.60 -14.44
N ALA A 423 34.01 13.68 -14.04
CA ALA A 423 35.43 13.67 -13.72
C ALA A 423 35.73 12.81 -12.50
N ALA A 424 34.91 12.88 -11.43
CA ALA A 424 35.05 12.05 -10.25
C ALA A 424 34.83 10.56 -10.57
N LEU A 425 33.87 10.24 -11.44
CA LEU A 425 33.64 8.87 -11.91
C LEU A 425 34.79 8.37 -12.80
N GLU A 426 35.31 9.20 -13.70
CA GLU A 426 36.44 8.84 -14.56
C GLU A 426 37.73 8.66 -13.74
N GLN A 427 37.94 9.50 -12.74
CA GLN A 427 39.10 9.43 -11.85
C GLN A 427 38.99 8.24 -10.89
N GLY A 428 37.80 7.96 -10.35
CA GLY A 428 37.52 6.75 -9.57
C GLY A 428 37.69 5.48 -10.41
N TRP A 429 37.26 5.51 -11.68
CA TRP A 429 37.43 4.41 -12.62
C TRP A 429 38.89 4.16 -13.00
N LYS A 430 39.67 5.22 -13.26
CA LYS A 430 41.11 5.13 -13.53
C LYS A 430 41.88 4.59 -12.32
N HIS A 431 41.59 5.07 -11.12
CA HIS A 431 42.22 4.59 -9.90
C HIS A 431 41.90 3.11 -9.64
N TRP A 432 40.68 2.69 -9.97
CA TRP A 432 40.28 1.29 -9.90
C TRP A 432 40.99 0.42 -10.95
N LEU A 433 41.11 0.90 -12.20
CA LEU A 433 41.85 0.22 -13.28
C LEU A 433 43.36 0.10 -13.01
N GLU A 434 43.97 1.16 -12.47
CA GLU A 434 45.37 1.16 -12.04
C GLU A 434 45.60 0.16 -10.91
N SER A 435 44.68 0.08 -9.96
CA SER A 435 44.76 -0.90 -8.88
C SER A 435 44.53 -2.34 -9.33
N CYS A 436 44.00 -2.57 -10.53
CA CYS A 436 43.76 -3.87 -11.13
C CYS A 436 44.70 -4.20 -12.31
N ASN A 437 45.84 -3.51 -12.45
CA ASN A 437 46.81 -3.72 -13.54
C ASN A 437 46.18 -3.71 -14.95
N GLY A 438 45.13 -2.92 -15.17
CA GLY A 438 44.53 -2.71 -16.49
C GLY A 438 43.51 -3.76 -16.96
N GLU A 439 43.24 -4.82 -16.20
CA GLU A 439 42.18 -5.79 -16.51
C GLU A 439 41.16 -5.91 -15.37
N SER A 440 39.90 -5.61 -15.64
CA SER A 440 38.77 -5.73 -14.72
C SER A 440 38.38 -7.20 -14.47
N SER A 441 39.34 -8.05 -14.16
CA SER A 441 39.13 -9.48 -13.94
C SER A 441 38.63 -9.73 -12.52
N TRP A 442 37.80 -10.76 -12.36
CA TRP A 442 37.27 -11.22 -11.06
C TRP A 442 38.37 -11.52 -10.03
N SER A 443 39.60 -11.81 -10.50
CA SER A 443 40.76 -12.03 -9.64
C SER A 443 41.15 -10.77 -8.85
N CYS A 444 41.12 -9.59 -9.47
CA CYS A 444 41.42 -8.33 -8.79
C CYS A 444 40.36 -7.98 -7.73
N VAL A 445 39.07 -8.17 -8.05
CA VAL A 445 37.96 -7.91 -7.13
C VAL A 445 38.04 -8.81 -5.89
N ARG A 446 38.42 -10.07 -6.09
CA ARG A 446 38.65 -11.04 -5.00
C ARG A 446 39.80 -10.61 -4.09
N GLU A 447 40.90 -10.15 -4.67
CA GLU A 447 42.09 -9.71 -3.93
C GLU A 447 41.82 -8.42 -3.14
N HIS A 448 41.06 -7.47 -3.72
CA HIS A 448 40.60 -6.28 -3.00
C HIS A 448 39.61 -6.59 -1.89
N LEU A 449 38.64 -7.49 -2.12
CA LEU A 449 37.74 -7.94 -1.06
C LEU A 449 38.50 -8.65 0.06
N ALA A 450 39.51 -9.47 -0.27
CA ALA A 450 40.38 -10.10 0.72
C ALA A 450 41.22 -9.07 1.49
N ASN A 451 41.81 -8.07 0.83
CA ASN A 451 42.59 -7.01 1.48
C ASN A 451 41.73 -6.07 2.32
N VAL A 452 40.51 -5.73 1.88
CA VAL A 452 39.56 -4.93 2.65
C VAL A 452 39.09 -5.72 3.87
N THR A 453 38.69 -6.97 3.71
CA THR A 453 38.27 -7.80 4.86
C THR A 453 39.43 -8.01 5.84
N TYR A 454 40.64 -8.24 5.35
CA TYR A 454 41.84 -8.38 6.18
C TYR A 454 42.24 -7.08 6.90
N SER A 455 42.22 -5.94 6.22
CA SER A 455 42.51 -4.64 6.84
C SER A 455 41.44 -4.20 7.84
N THR A 456 40.17 -4.49 7.55
CA THR A 456 39.06 -4.25 8.49
C THR A 456 39.18 -5.17 9.71
N TRP A 457 39.63 -6.41 9.51
CA TRP A 457 39.93 -7.36 10.60
C TRP A 457 41.07 -6.86 11.49
N ILE A 458 42.21 -6.47 10.90
CA ILE A 458 43.35 -5.89 11.64
C ILE A 458 42.92 -4.61 12.39
N TYR A 459 42.08 -3.78 11.77
CA TYR A 459 41.57 -2.57 12.43
C TYR A 459 40.69 -2.92 13.63
N LEU A 460 39.78 -3.89 13.51
CA LEU A 460 38.94 -4.37 14.60
C LEU A 460 39.78 -5.02 15.72
N GLU A 461 40.79 -5.79 15.37
CA GLU A 461 41.74 -6.41 16.30
C GLU A 461 42.53 -5.33 17.07
N ASN A 462 43.14 -4.37 16.37
CA ASN A 462 43.86 -3.26 17.00
C ASN A 462 42.95 -2.39 17.88
N THR A 463 41.72 -2.15 17.45
CA THR A 463 40.75 -1.34 18.22
C THR A 463 40.31 -2.08 19.48
N THR A 464 40.03 -3.39 19.39
CA THR A 464 39.65 -4.18 20.57
C THR A 464 40.80 -4.35 21.55
N VAL A 465 42.03 -4.58 21.08
CA VAL A 465 43.23 -4.60 21.94
C VAL A 465 43.45 -3.23 22.59
N SER A 466 43.31 -2.13 21.84
CA SER A 466 43.44 -0.78 22.39
C SER A 466 42.39 -0.47 23.44
N VAL A 467 41.13 -0.86 23.24
CA VAL A 467 40.05 -0.68 24.22
C VAL A 467 40.28 -1.54 25.46
N THR A 468 40.80 -2.76 25.29
CA THR A 468 41.12 -3.66 26.41
C THR A 468 42.28 -3.11 27.23
N ASN A 469 43.34 -2.63 26.58
CA ASN A 469 44.48 -1.99 27.25
C ASN A 469 44.07 -0.68 27.94
N TRP A 470 43.22 0.13 27.33
CA TRP A 470 42.65 1.33 27.95
C TRP A 470 41.80 0.99 29.17
N ALA A 471 40.93 -0.02 29.09
CA ALA A 471 40.12 -0.47 30.22
C ALA A 471 40.99 -1.00 31.37
N LEU A 472 42.06 -1.74 31.07
CA LEU A 472 43.02 -2.23 32.07
C LEU A 472 43.84 -1.10 32.70
N ALA A 473 44.22 -0.06 31.93
CA ALA A 473 44.90 1.13 32.46
C ALA A 473 44.00 1.91 33.43
N VAL A 474 42.72 2.12 33.07
CA VAL A 474 41.73 2.78 33.94
C VAL A 474 41.49 2.01 35.25
N ILE A 475 41.61 0.68 35.23
CA ILE A 475 41.43 -0.18 36.41
C ILE A 475 42.69 -0.26 37.28
N SER A 476 43.90 -0.17 36.69
CA SER A 476 45.18 -0.38 37.39
C SER A 476 45.76 0.86 38.07
N GLY A 477 45.21 2.06 37.82
CA GLY A 477 45.51 3.25 38.62
C GLY A 477 46.91 3.83 38.40
N HIS A 478 47.33 3.97 37.15
CA HIS A 478 48.36 4.92 36.73
C HIS A 478 47.84 5.83 35.62
#